data_AF-A0A0P8BU47-F1
#
_entry.id   AF-A0A0P8BU47-F1
#
_cell.length_a   1.000
_cell.length_b   1.000
_cell.length_c   1.000
_cell.angle_alpha   90.00
_cell.angle_beta   90.00
_cell.angle_gamma   90.00
#
_symmetry.space_group_name_H-M   'P 1'
#
loop_
_entity.id
_entity.type
_entity.pdbx_description
1 polymer ?
#
loop_
_entity_poly.entity_id
_entity_poly.type
_entity_poly.pdbx_seq_one_letter_code
_entity_poly.pdbx_strand_id
1 'polypeptide(L)'
;MNFFKRFLIEEHGAISVDYTVLSAAAVGMAIATTAVMTGGIEALTGRIDAELRDRQLNDTFIAFESAHFEPLYMEGLLTEAQATDLWNSANSSMNQDLIDQLADGITKIQDGTITEAELGALFAAASVAYQRNIVDDAVLEHYFGLDGSAPGGSDPNPTL
;
A
#
# COMPACT_ATOMS: atom_id res chain seq x y z
N MET A 1 -47.39 -37.26 49.76
CA MET A 1 -46.66 -35.97 49.88
C MET A 1 -45.26 -36.06 49.25
N ASN A 2 -45.15 -36.44 47.96
CA ASN A 2 -43.84 -36.58 47.27
C ASN A 2 -43.78 -35.89 45.89
N PHE A 3 -44.85 -35.22 45.46
CA PHE A 3 -44.93 -34.58 44.15
C PHE A 3 -44.07 -33.32 44.08
N PHE A 4 -44.16 -32.45 45.09
CA PHE A 4 -43.37 -31.22 45.18
C PHE A 4 -41.85 -31.46 45.25
N LYS A 5 -41.41 -32.53 45.93
CA LYS A 5 -39.98 -32.88 45.99
C LYS A 5 -39.44 -33.37 44.65
N ARG A 6 -40.24 -34.16 43.91
CA ARG A 6 -39.88 -34.59 42.54
C ARG A 6 -39.85 -33.42 41.57
N PHE A 7 -40.87 -32.57 41.63
CA PHE A 7 -40.97 -31.38 40.77
C PHE A 7 -39.76 -30.45 40.93
N LEU A 8 -39.33 -30.15 42.17
CA LEU A 8 -38.16 -29.31 42.41
C LEU A 8 -36.84 -29.92 41.90
N ILE A 9 -36.69 -31.26 41.98
CA ILE A 9 -35.50 -31.96 41.48
C ILE A 9 -35.50 -31.97 39.94
N GLU A 10 -36.64 -32.18 39.30
CA GLU A 10 -36.79 -32.19 37.85
C GLU A 10 -36.54 -30.79 37.24
N GLU A 11 -37.05 -29.73 37.87
CA GLU A 11 -36.79 -28.32 37.49
C GLU A 11 -35.31 -27.94 37.62
N HIS A 12 -34.64 -28.35 38.71
CA HIS A 12 -33.21 -28.08 38.88
C HIS A 12 -32.35 -28.83 37.86
N GLY A 13 -32.75 -30.06 37.49
CA GLY A 13 -32.13 -30.80 36.40
C GLY A 13 -32.26 -30.08 35.06
N ALA A 14 -33.46 -29.59 34.73
CA ALA A 14 -33.71 -28.86 33.49
C ALA A 14 -32.88 -27.57 33.37
N ILE A 15 -32.78 -26.78 34.45
CA ILE A 15 -31.98 -25.55 34.48
C ILE A 15 -30.49 -25.82 34.30
N SER A 16 -29.97 -26.89 34.92
CA SER A 16 -28.56 -27.26 34.75
C SER A 16 -28.22 -27.65 33.31
N VAL A 17 -29.13 -28.36 32.64
CA VAL A 17 -28.97 -28.77 31.24
C VAL A 17 -28.95 -27.55 30.31
N ASP A 18 -29.88 -26.61 30.47
CA ASP A 18 -29.93 -25.40 29.64
C ASP A 18 -28.66 -24.55 29.74
N TYR A 19 -28.16 -24.35 30.97
CA TYR A 19 -26.90 -23.62 31.17
C TYR A 19 -25.70 -24.33 30.54
N THR A 20 -25.65 -25.66 30.59
CA THR A 20 -24.58 -26.41 29.91
C THR A 20 -24.66 -26.31 28.39
N VAL A 21 -25.88 -26.32 27.82
CA VAL A 21 -26.09 -26.16 26.37
C VAL A 21 -25.69 -24.76 25.92
N LEU A 22 -26.11 -23.72 26.64
CA LEU A 22 -25.73 -22.33 26.34
C LEU A 22 -24.21 -22.13 26.43
N SER A 23 -23.58 -22.68 27.48
CA SER A 23 -22.12 -22.61 27.66
C SER A 23 -21.38 -23.36 26.56
N ALA A 24 -21.86 -24.54 26.17
CA ALA A 24 -21.30 -25.31 25.05
C ALA A 24 -21.45 -24.56 23.72
N ALA A 25 -22.59 -23.91 23.48
CA ALA A 25 -22.81 -23.08 22.30
C ALA A 25 -21.86 -21.88 22.26
N ALA A 26 -21.64 -21.21 23.40
CA ALA A 26 -20.70 -20.08 23.50
C ALA A 26 -19.26 -20.51 23.20
N VAL A 27 -18.81 -21.64 23.75
CA VAL A 27 -17.48 -22.20 23.46
C VAL A 27 -17.36 -22.62 21.99
N GLY A 28 -18.40 -23.22 21.41
CA GLY A 28 -18.43 -23.59 19.99
C GLY A 28 -18.27 -22.38 19.06
N MET A 29 -18.96 -21.27 19.36
CA MET A 29 -18.82 -20.01 18.61
C MET A 29 -17.43 -19.40 18.75
N ALA A 30 -16.83 -19.48 19.95
CA ALA A 30 -15.47 -18.98 20.18
C ALA A 30 -14.45 -19.76 19.32
N ILE A 31 -14.52 -21.09 19.31
CA ILE A 31 -13.63 -21.94 18.50
C ILE A 31 -13.82 -21.67 17.00
N ALA A 32 -15.06 -21.56 16.55
CA ALA A 32 -15.38 -21.24 15.15
C ALA A 32 -14.79 -19.87 14.73
N THR A 33 -14.92 -18.87 15.60
CA THR A 33 -14.35 -17.53 15.36
C THR A 33 -12.82 -17.58 15.30
N THR A 34 -12.18 -18.31 16.21
CA THR A 34 -10.73 -18.50 16.19
C THR A 34 -10.27 -19.16 14.90
N ALA A 35 -10.97 -20.21 14.43
CA ALA A 35 -10.62 -20.90 13.19
C ALA A 35 -10.68 -19.97 11.96
N VAL A 36 -11.71 -19.11 11.87
CA VAL A 36 -11.83 -18.11 10.80
C VAL A 36 -10.69 -17.08 10.90
N MET A 37 -10.35 -16.64 12.11
CA MET A 37 -9.27 -15.67 12.34
C MET A 37 -7.90 -16.25 11.96
N THR A 38 -7.58 -17.49 12.38
CA THR A 38 -6.32 -18.13 11.99
C THR A 38 -6.25 -18.33 10.48
N GLY A 39 -7.33 -18.77 9.83
CA GLY A 39 -7.35 -18.89 8.36
C GLY A 39 -7.16 -17.55 7.65
N GLY A 40 -7.74 -16.46 8.19
CA GLY A 40 -7.53 -15.11 7.68
C GLY A 40 -6.10 -14.62 7.84
N ILE A 41 -5.47 -14.87 9.00
CA ILE A 41 -4.07 -14.52 9.27
C ILE A 41 -3.15 -15.35 8.38
N GLU A 42 -3.36 -16.66 8.26
CA GLU A 42 -2.59 -17.54 7.38
C GLU A 42 -2.66 -17.07 5.92
N ALA A 43 -3.85 -16.74 5.42
CA ALA A 43 -4.02 -16.20 4.08
C ALA A 43 -3.28 -14.86 3.89
N LEU A 44 -3.34 -13.97 4.89
CA LEU A 44 -2.60 -12.70 4.85
C LEU A 44 -1.09 -12.93 4.86
N THR A 45 -0.59 -13.77 5.75
CA THR A 45 0.85 -14.09 5.83
C THR A 45 1.35 -14.77 4.56
N GLY A 46 0.56 -15.64 3.94
CA GLY A 46 0.89 -16.25 2.65
C GLY A 46 0.96 -15.24 1.51
N ARG A 47 0.08 -14.24 1.49
CA ARG A 47 0.16 -13.14 0.52
C ARG A 47 1.40 -12.28 0.76
N ILE A 48 1.71 -11.96 2.01
CA ILE A 48 2.92 -11.20 2.35
C ILE A 48 4.18 -11.97 1.95
N ASP A 49 4.28 -13.28 2.23
CA ASP A 49 5.44 -14.08 1.80
C ASP A 49 5.56 -14.15 0.27
N ALA A 50 4.43 -14.32 -0.44
CA ALA A 50 4.42 -14.31 -1.90
C ALA A 50 4.90 -12.96 -2.47
N GLU A 51 4.41 -11.85 -1.92
CA GLU A 51 4.81 -10.49 -2.28
C GLU A 51 6.28 -10.18 -1.95
N LEU A 52 6.77 -10.62 -0.80
CA LEU A 52 8.18 -10.45 -0.43
C LEU A 52 9.08 -11.30 -1.31
N ARG A 53 8.67 -12.54 -1.63
CA ARG A 53 9.40 -13.42 -2.53
C ARG A 53 9.41 -12.89 -3.95
N ASP A 54 8.30 -12.36 -4.44
CA ASP A 54 8.23 -11.73 -5.76
C ASP A 54 9.15 -10.51 -5.83
N ARG A 55 9.14 -9.65 -4.80
CA ARG A 55 10.12 -8.55 -4.68
C ARG A 55 11.57 -9.00 -4.54
N GLN A 56 11.85 -10.12 -3.86
CA GLN A 56 13.21 -10.66 -3.74
C GLN A 56 13.71 -11.33 -5.02
N LEU A 57 12.83 -11.91 -5.83
CA LEU A 57 13.18 -12.52 -7.11
C LEU A 57 13.25 -11.49 -8.23
N ASN A 58 12.49 -10.41 -8.12
CA ASN A 58 12.60 -9.23 -8.97
C ASN A 58 13.72 -8.32 -8.43
N ASP A 59 14.96 -8.80 -8.51
CA ASP A 59 16.20 -8.10 -8.17
C ASP A 59 16.50 -6.93 -9.12
N THR A 60 15.47 -6.16 -9.47
CA THR A 60 15.62 -4.76 -9.83
C THR A 60 15.73 -4.02 -8.51
N PHE A 61 16.94 -4.03 -7.94
CA PHE A 61 17.23 -3.23 -6.77
C PHE A 61 16.94 -1.77 -7.15
N ILE A 62 15.85 -1.22 -6.63
CA ILE A 62 15.48 0.17 -6.89
C ILE A 62 16.65 1.01 -6.38
N ALA A 63 17.29 1.75 -7.28
CA ALA A 63 18.51 2.49 -7.03
C ALA A 63 18.33 3.94 -7.48
N PHE A 64 19.05 4.84 -6.84
CA PHE A 64 19.06 6.23 -7.27
C PHE A 64 19.66 6.32 -8.68
N GLU A 65 18.87 6.84 -9.62
CA GLU A 65 19.28 7.08 -10.99
C GLU A 65 19.42 8.58 -11.24
N SER A 66 20.67 9.06 -11.26
CA SER A 66 20.96 10.50 -11.38
C SER A 66 20.43 11.08 -12.69
N ALA A 67 20.38 10.28 -13.77
CA ALA A 67 19.87 10.68 -15.08
C ALA A 67 18.40 11.14 -15.06
N HIS A 68 17.58 10.60 -14.16
CA HIS A 68 16.17 11.02 -14.03
C HIS A 68 16.03 12.48 -13.59
N PHE A 69 17.07 13.07 -12.98
CA PHE A 69 17.06 14.42 -12.44
C PHE A 69 17.85 15.41 -13.32
N GLU A 70 18.42 14.95 -14.44
CA GLU A 70 19.24 15.77 -15.35
C GLU A 70 18.54 17.09 -15.77
N PRO A 71 17.23 17.11 -16.09
CA PRO A 71 16.54 18.37 -16.41
C PRO A 71 16.62 19.39 -15.27
N LEU A 72 16.52 18.94 -14.02
CA LEU A 72 16.57 19.81 -12.84
C LEU A 72 18.00 20.27 -12.53
N TYR A 73 19.01 19.44 -12.83
CA TYR A 73 20.42 19.82 -12.67
C TYR A 73 20.84 20.88 -13.70
N MET A 74 20.40 20.73 -14.95
CA MET A 74 20.70 21.69 -16.01
C MET A 74 20.13 23.08 -15.72
N GLU A 75 18.97 23.14 -15.08
CA GLU A 75 18.34 24.40 -14.65
C GLU A 75 18.89 24.93 -13.32
N GLY A 76 19.76 24.17 -12.64
CA GLY A 76 20.34 24.52 -11.35
C GLY A 76 19.33 24.50 -10.19
N LEU A 77 18.18 23.84 -10.38
CA LEU A 77 17.12 23.71 -9.38
C LEU A 77 17.47 22.71 -8.29
N LEU A 78 18.34 21.74 -8.61
CA LEU A 78 18.75 20.69 -7.70
C LEU A 78 20.23 20.35 -7.83
N THR A 79 20.81 19.89 -6.73
CA THR A 79 22.10 19.21 -6.71
C THR A 79 21.88 17.70 -6.59
N GLU A 80 22.86 16.90 -7.03
CA GLU A 80 22.80 15.44 -6.92
C GLU A 80 22.59 14.96 -5.48
N ALA A 81 23.20 15.65 -4.50
CA ALA A 81 23.00 15.36 -3.08
C ALA A 81 21.53 15.55 -2.65
N GLN A 82 20.92 16.68 -3.04
CA GLN A 82 19.51 16.94 -2.75
C GLN A 82 18.57 15.95 -3.46
N ALA A 83 18.91 15.56 -4.69
CA ALA A 83 18.12 14.60 -5.46
C ALA A 83 18.15 13.22 -4.80
N THR A 84 19.33 12.81 -4.33
CA THR A 84 19.51 11.57 -3.57
C THR A 84 18.67 11.56 -2.30
N ASP A 85 18.65 12.68 -1.55
CA ASP A 85 17.83 12.80 -0.33
C ASP A 85 16.34 12.72 -0.62
N LEU A 86 15.85 13.43 -1.65
CA LEU A 86 14.45 13.38 -2.07
C LEU A 86 14.06 11.98 -2.57
N TRP A 87 14.95 11.33 -3.33
CA TRP A 87 14.73 9.99 -3.83
C TRP A 87 14.67 8.97 -2.70
N ASN A 88 15.55 9.05 -1.70
CA ASN A 88 15.51 8.18 -0.52
C ASN A 88 14.20 8.35 0.27
N SER A 89 13.71 9.59 0.37
CA SER A 89 12.41 9.88 0.97
C SER A 89 11.27 9.23 0.17
N ALA A 90 11.24 9.42 -1.16
CA ALA A 90 10.24 8.83 -2.04
C ALA A 90 10.28 7.29 -2.02
N ASN A 91 11.47 6.69 -2.01
CA ASN A 91 11.65 5.26 -1.93
C ASN A 91 11.23 4.68 -0.56
N SER A 92 11.10 5.51 0.47
CA SER A 92 10.55 5.08 1.76
C SER A 92 9.01 5.19 1.82
N SER A 93 8.38 5.86 0.85
CA SER A 93 6.93 6.06 0.80
C SER A 93 6.17 4.83 0.31
N MET A 94 4.88 4.75 0.68
CA MET A 94 3.98 3.72 0.16
C MET A 94 3.64 3.99 -1.30
N ASN A 95 3.32 2.94 -2.06
CA ASN A 95 2.97 3.08 -3.48
C ASN A 95 1.76 4.00 -3.69
N GLN A 96 0.74 3.92 -2.81
CA GLN A 96 -0.44 4.79 -2.92
C GLN A 96 -0.07 6.26 -2.69
N ASP A 97 0.78 6.55 -1.71
CA ASP A 97 1.23 7.93 -1.43
C ASP A 97 2.00 8.51 -2.63
N LEU A 98 2.81 7.69 -3.31
CA LEU A 98 3.52 8.10 -4.52
C LEU A 98 2.58 8.39 -5.69
N ILE A 99 1.56 7.55 -5.89
CA ILE A 99 0.54 7.76 -6.93
C ILE A 99 -0.25 9.05 -6.65
N ASP A 100 -0.67 9.27 -5.41
CA ASP A 100 -1.41 10.46 -5.02
C ASP A 100 -0.55 11.73 -5.19
N GLN A 101 0.73 11.67 -4.81
CA GLN A 101 1.69 12.75 -5.03
C GLN A 101 1.90 13.05 -6.52
N LEU A 102 1.99 12.02 -7.36
CA LEU A 102 2.14 12.18 -8.80
C LEU A 102 0.89 12.81 -9.43
N ALA A 103 -0.30 12.41 -8.99
CA ALA A 103 -1.56 12.99 -9.47
C ALA A 103 -1.71 14.48 -9.10
N ASP A 104 -1.44 14.85 -7.85
CA ASP A 104 -1.45 16.25 -7.42
C ASP A 104 -0.39 17.07 -8.16
N GLY A 105 0.83 16.54 -8.26
CA GLY A 105 1.94 17.21 -8.93
C GLY A 105 1.71 17.43 -10.43
N ILE A 106 1.18 16.43 -11.14
CA ILE A 106 0.84 16.55 -12.56
C ILE A 106 -0.28 17.59 -12.77
N THR A 107 -1.27 17.63 -11.89
CA THR A 107 -2.31 18.67 -11.92
C THR A 107 -1.68 20.06 -11.75
N LYS A 108 -0.76 20.22 -10.79
CA LYS A 108 -0.04 21.49 -10.58
C LYS A 108 0.85 21.89 -11.77
N ILE A 109 1.45 20.91 -12.46
CA ILE A 109 2.20 21.16 -13.71
C ILE A 109 1.25 21.71 -14.78
N GLN A 110 0.10 21.06 -14.99
CA GLN A 110 -0.90 21.49 -15.98
C GLN A 110 -1.45 22.89 -15.68
N ASP A 111 -1.67 23.20 -14.41
CA ASP A 111 -2.13 24.51 -13.96
C ASP A 111 -1.02 25.57 -13.89
N GLY A 112 0.25 25.18 -14.07
CA GLY A 112 1.42 26.07 -13.97
C GLY A 112 1.65 26.63 -12.57
N THR A 113 1.17 25.93 -11.53
CA THR A 113 1.23 26.36 -10.13
C THR A 113 2.31 25.64 -9.31
N ILE A 114 2.98 24.66 -9.89
CA ILE A 114 4.02 23.88 -9.22
C ILE A 114 5.22 24.76 -8.83
N THR A 115 5.73 24.58 -7.62
CA THR A 115 6.96 25.24 -7.16
C THR A 115 8.20 24.42 -7.49
N GLU A 116 9.37 25.06 -7.57
CA GLU A 116 10.67 24.39 -7.82
C GLU A 116 10.95 23.26 -6.80
N ALA A 117 10.63 23.51 -5.53
CA ALA A 117 10.82 22.53 -4.46
C ALA A 117 9.88 21.31 -4.61
N GLU A 118 8.62 21.54 -5.00
CA GLU A 118 7.67 20.46 -5.26
C GLU A 118 8.05 19.67 -6.52
N LEU A 119 8.58 20.33 -7.54
CA LEU A 119 9.04 19.69 -8.77
C LEU A 119 10.14 18.67 -8.48
N GLY A 120 11.12 19.01 -7.64
CA GLY A 120 12.16 18.07 -7.22
C GLY A 120 11.61 16.83 -6.52
N ALA A 121 10.67 17.02 -5.58
CA ALA A 121 10.03 15.91 -4.88
C ALA A 121 9.18 15.05 -5.83
N LEU A 122 8.56 15.67 -6.83
CA LEU A 122 7.76 15.01 -7.85
C LEU A 122 8.62 14.16 -8.79
N PHE A 123 9.77 14.67 -9.23
CA PHE A 123 10.76 13.89 -10.00
C PHE A 123 11.28 12.68 -9.20
N ALA A 124 11.51 12.84 -7.90
CA ALA A 124 11.85 11.72 -7.03
C ALA A 124 10.74 10.67 -6.95
N ALA A 125 9.48 11.10 -6.80
CA ALA A 125 8.34 10.19 -6.83
C ALA A 125 8.20 9.47 -8.18
N ALA A 126 8.39 10.18 -9.29
CA ALA A 126 8.33 9.65 -10.65
C ALA A 126 9.43 8.60 -10.89
N SER A 127 10.67 8.90 -10.50
CA SER A 127 11.80 7.95 -10.59
C SER A 127 11.52 6.66 -9.84
N VAL A 128 10.96 6.74 -8.64
CA VAL A 128 10.63 5.56 -7.83
C VAL A 128 9.44 4.82 -8.43
N ALA A 129 8.44 5.54 -8.91
CA ALA A 129 7.26 4.96 -9.54
C ALA A 129 7.60 4.17 -10.81
N TYR A 130 8.51 4.70 -11.63
CA TYR A 130 9.06 4.04 -12.81
C TYR A 130 9.74 2.72 -12.43
N GLN A 131 10.69 2.77 -11.49
CA GLN A 131 11.41 1.55 -11.08
C GLN A 131 10.53 0.52 -10.35
N ARG A 132 9.45 0.98 -9.71
CA ARG A 132 8.45 0.10 -9.07
C ARG A 132 7.38 -0.40 -10.02
N ASN A 133 7.32 0.10 -11.26
CA ASN A 133 6.26 -0.19 -12.22
C ASN A 133 4.85 -0.02 -11.61
N ILE A 134 4.60 1.12 -10.97
CA ILE A 134 3.31 1.44 -10.31
C ILE A 134 2.48 2.50 -11.05
N VAL A 135 3.08 3.17 -12.03
CA VAL A 135 2.43 4.13 -12.95
C VAL A 135 2.88 3.78 -14.36
N ASP A 136 2.02 4.01 -15.34
CA ASP A 136 2.33 3.75 -16.76
C ASP A 136 3.54 4.60 -17.21
N ASP A 137 4.53 3.93 -17.80
CA ASP A 137 5.77 4.55 -18.28
C ASP A 137 5.47 5.69 -19.26
N ALA A 138 4.43 5.58 -20.10
CA ALA A 138 4.06 6.62 -21.05
C ALA A 138 3.64 7.94 -20.37
N VAL A 139 3.01 7.86 -19.19
CA VAL A 139 2.66 9.04 -18.39
C VAL A 139 3.95 9.64 -17.83
N LEU A 140 4.81 8.82 -17.24
CA LEU A 140 6.04 9.29 -16.59
C LEU A 140 7.01 9.91 -17.60
N GLU A 141 7.16 9.31 -18.77
CA GLU A 141 7.98 9.82 -19.87
C GLU A 141 7.45 11.15 -20.39
N HIS A 142 6.12 11.30 -20.52
CA HIS A 142 5.52 12.54 -20.97
C HIS A 142 5.84 13.72 -20.05
N TYR A 143 5.67 13.55 -18.73
CA TYR A 143 5.84 14.64 -17.77
C TYR A 143 7.28 14.83 -17.30
N PHE A 144 8.09 13.77 -17.26
CA PHE A 144 9.39 13.78 -16.59
C PHE A 144 10.57 13.37 -17.49
N GLY A 145 10.34 12.72 -18.63
CA GLY A 145 11.41 12.36 -19.57
C GLY A 145 12.44 11.38 -19.00
N LEU A 146 12.00 10.38 -18.23
CA LEU A 146 12.89 9.53 -17.42
C LEU A 146 13.82 8.62 -18.23
N ASP A 147 13.54 8.35 -19.52
CA ASP A 147 14.43 7.54 -20.38
C ASP A 147 15.64 8.34 -20.96
N GLY A 148 15.74 9.64 -20.63
CA GLY A 148 16.70 10.56 -21.22
C GLY A 148 16.16 11.38 -22.40
N SER A 149 14.89 11.18 -22.78
CA SER A 149 14.15 12.04 -23.69
C SER A 149 13.72 13.33 -23.00
N ALA A 150 13.62 14.43 -23.74
CA ALA A 150 13.06 15.66 -23.20
C ALA A 150 11.58 15.44 -22.81
N PRO A 151 11.11 16.00 -21.67
CA PRO A 151 9.69 15.99 -21.31
C PRO A 151 8.83 16.55 -22.45
N GLY A 152 7.67 15.94 -22.70
CA GLY A 152 6.73 16.35 -23.76
C GLY A 152 6.38 15.27 -24.79
N GLY A 153 6.20 14.02 -24.34
CA GLY A 153 5.84 12.84 -25.15
C GLY A 153 4.68 13.06 -26.17
N SER A 154 4.49 12.11 -27.09
CA SER A 154 3.67 12.29 -28.30
C SER A 154 2.17 12.57 -28.09
N ASP A 155 1.61 12.23 -26.94
CA ASP A 155 0.20 12.50 -26.59
C ASP A 155 0.10 13.81 -25.78
N PRO A 156 -0.84 14.72 -26.10
CA PRO A 156 -0.87 16.06 -25.52
C PRO A 156 -1.31 16.13 -24.05
N ASN A 157 -1.88 15.05 -23.48
CA ASN A 157 -2.26 14.99 -22.06
C ASN A 157 -2.60 13.55 -21.60
N PRO A 158 -1.61 12.69 -21.32
CA PRO A 158 -1.87 11.37 -20.74
C PRO A 158 -2.37 11.52 -19.29
N THR A 159 -3.41 10.77 -18.94
CA THR A 159 -4.00 10.75 -17.59
C THR A 159 -3.46 9.59 -16.77
N LEU A 160 -3.19 9.82 -15.48
CA LEU A 160 -2.94 8.77 -14.49
C LEU A 160 -4.13 7.84 -14.32
#